data_AF-A0A165ZSZ7-F1
#
_entry.id   AF-A0A165ZSZ7-F1
#
_cell.length_a   1.000
_cell.length_b   1.000
_cell.length_c   1.000
_cell.angle_alpha   90.00
_cell.angle_beta   90.00
_cell.angle_gamma   90.00
#
_symmetry.space_group_name_H-M   'P 1'
#
loop_
_entity.id
_entity.type
_entity.pdbx_description
1 polymer ?
#
loop_
_entity_poly.entity_id
_entity_poly.type
_entity_poly.pdbx_seq_one_letter_code
_entity_poly.pdbx_strand_id
1 'polypeptide(L)'
;MFSKIFITFIAAVAVTAQGIESGTLTQYTTIPSSFTCGDASGDGPVIAVSPDMLEEFGCGHTVTVFFGTGASATSATATIGQLDTGITSLGNIKGPIILFTALGATGPGPISVTWEP
;
A
#
# COMPACT_ATOMS: atom_id res chain seq x y z
N MET A 1 -33.88 -12.64 -27.80
CA MET A 1 -32.44 -12.81 -28.05
C MET A 1 -31.70 -11.71 -27.31
N PHE A 2 -31.23 -12.00 -26.09
CA PHE A 2 -30.57 -10.99 -25.25
C PHE A 2 -29.06 -11.06 -25.47
N SER A 3 -28.52 -10.00 -26.07
CA SER A 3 -27.10 -9.81 -26.35
C SER A 3 -26.33 -9.68 -25.03
N LYS A 4 -25.31 -10.52 -24.83
CA LYS A 4 -24.39 -10.46 -23.69
C LYS A 4 -23.32 -9.43 -24.02
N ILE A 5 -23.30 -8.32 -23.28
CA ILE A 5 -22.20 -7.35 -23.34
C ILE A 5 -21.03 -7.97 -22.59
N PHE A 6 -19.98 -8.32 -23.32
CA PHE A 6 -18.68 -8.69 -22.74
C PHE A 6 -17.94 -7.41 -22.40
N ILE A 7 -17.74 -7.15 -21.10
CA ILE A 7 -16.86 -6.09 -20.63
C ILE A 7 -15.46 -6.71 -20.49
N THR A 8 -14.60 -6.47 -21.49
CA THR A 8 -13.16 -6.72 -21.40
C THR A 8 -12.50 -5.52 -20.73
N PHE A 9 -12.05 -5.68 -19.49
CA PHE A 9 -11.18 -4.68 -18.85
C PHE A 9 -9.78 -4.79 -19.45
N ILE A 10 -9.41 -3.75 -20.20
CA ILE A 10 -8.09 -3.52 -20.76
C ILE A 10 -7.16 -3.19 -19.59
N ALA A 11 -6.04 -3.90 -19.50
CA ALA A 11 -4.94 -3.55 -18.62
C ALA A 11 -4.42 -2.16 -19.02
N ALA A 12 -4.87 -1.14 -18.28
CA ALA A 12 -4.32 0.20 -18.33
C ALA A 12 -4.11 0.62 -16.88
N VAL A 13 -2.84 0.75 -16.50
CA VAL A 13 -2.43 1.47 -15.29
C VAL A 13 -2.90 2.91 -15.49
N ALA A 14 -4.08 3.20 -14.96
CA ALA A 14 -4.67 4.52 -14.93
C ALA A 14 -4.62 4.97 -13.47
N VAL A 15 -3.63 5.81 -13.14
CA VAL A 15 -3.70 6.65 -11.95
C VAL A 15 -4.91 7.55 -12.15
N THR A 16 -6.03 7.18 -11.54
CA THR A 16 -7.26 7.97 -11.56
C THR A 16 -7.32 8.83 -10.31
N ALA A 17 -7.92 10.01 -10.43
CA ALA A 17 -8.04 11.10 -9.45
C ALA A 17 -8.76 10.78 -8.12
N GLN A 18 -8.57 9.57 -7.59
CA GLN A 18 -9.09 9.05 -6.31
C GLN A 18 -7.96 8.64 -5.36
N GLY A 19 -6.69 8.94 -5.66
CA GLY A 19 -5.56 8.64 -4.77
C GLY A 19 -5.15 7.16 -4.74
N ILE A 20 -5.60 6.34 -5.70
CA ILE A 20 -5.21 4.93 -5.78
C ILE A 20 -3.80 4.84 -6.34
N GLU A 21 -2.88 4.35 -5.52
CA GLU A 21 -1.49 4.15 -5.85
C GLU A 21 -1.20 2.67 -6.12
N SER A 22 -0.36 2.40 -7.12
CA SER A 22 0.09 1.06 -7.45
C SER A 22 1.60 0.97 -7.25
N GLY A 23 2.05 -0.08 -6.56
CA GLY A 23 3.47 -0.27 -6.32
C GLY A 23 3.78 -1.62 -5.70
N THR A 24 4.84 -1.64 -4.88
CA THR A 24 5.30 -2.84 -4.20
C THR A 24 5.32 -2.66 -2.69
N LEU A 25 4.95 -3.72 -1.97
CA LEU A 25 5.14 -3.84 -0.53
C LEU A 25 6.36 -4.72 -0.25
N THR A 26 7.33 -4.18 0.50
CA THR A 26 8.50 -4.92 0.99
C THR A 26 8.53 -4.90 2.52
N GLN A 27 9.02 -5.96 3.14
CA GLN A 27 9.12 -6.02 4.60
C GLN A 27 10.26 -5.14 5.11
N TYR A 28 10.07 -4.55 6.30
CA TYR A 28 11.18 -3.97 7.04
C TYR A 28 12.28 -5.00 7.30
N THR A 29 13.52 -4.66 6.93
CA THR A 29 14.70 -5.47 7.23
C THR A 29 15.25 -5.22 8.63
N THR A 30 14.97 -4.04 9.19
CA THR A 30 15.24 -3.64 10.56
C THR A 30 14.00 -2.96 11.13
N ILE A 31 13.63 -3.26 12.38
CA ILE A 31 12.58 -2.51 13.07
C ILE A 31 13.10 -1.07 13.20
N PRO A 32 12.46 -0.08 12.57
CA PRO A 32 12.96 1.29 12.59
C PRO A 32 12.90 1.83 14.02
N SER A 33 14.04 2.31 14.52
CA SER A 33 14.26 2.65 15.93
C SER A 33 13.56 3.94 16.41
N SER A 34 12.80 4.59 15.53
CA SER A 34 11.75 5.56 15.84
C SER A 34 11.01 5.85 14.53
N PHE A 35 9.69 5.70 14.52
CA PHE A 35 8.88 6.15 13.40
C PHE A 35 9.11 7.65 13.18
N THR A 36 9.29 8.07 11.92
CA THR A 36 9.55 9.49 11.56
C THR A 36 8.43 10.39 12.07
N CYS A 37 7.22 9.86 12.13
CA CYS A 37 6.02 10.55 12.60
C CYS A 37 5.77 10.44 14.12
N GLY A 38 6.73 9.94 14.92
CA GLY A 38 6.51 9.67 16.35
C GLY A 38 5.50 8.54 16.57
N ASP A 39 4.61 8.69 17.55
CA ASP A 39 3.43 7.81 17.69
C ASP A 39 2.44 8.17 16.58
N ALA A 40 2.67 7.69 15.37
CA ALA A 40 1.71 7.82 14.29
C ALA A 40 0.39 7.18 14.74
N SER A 41 -0.58 8.00 15.12
CA SER A 41 -1.88 7.57 15.60
C SER A 41 -2.79 7.31 14.40
N GLY A 42 -2.91 6.05 14.02
CA GLY A 42 -3.82 5.61 12.98
C GLY A 42 -4.22 4.15 13.18
N ASP A 43 -5.09 3.65 12.31
CA ASP A 43 -5.53 2.27 12.36
C ASP A 43 -4.55 1.35 11.62
N GLY A 44 -4.12 0.29 12.30
CA GLY A 44 -3.30 -0.78 11.70
C GLY A 44 -1.76 -0.59 11.82
N PRO A 45 -0.99 -1.49 11.19
CA PRO A 45 0.46 -1.44 11.19
C PRO A 45 1.02 -0.18 10.52
N VAL A 46 2.11 0.35 11.08
CA VAL A 46 2.80 1.50 10.51
C VAL A 46 3.64 1.11 9.29
N ILE A 47 3.43 1.81 8.17
CA ILE A 47 4.18 1.69 6.92
C ILE A 47 5.12 2.87 6.69
N ALA A 48 6.17 2.62 5.92
CA ALA A 48 7.09 3.63 5.41
C ALA A 48 6.83 3.92 3.94
N VAL A 49 6.86 5.20 3.60
CA VAL A 49 6.58 5.74 2.26
C VAL A 49 7.72 6.66 1.81
N SER A 50 7.73 7.06 0.54
CA SER A 50 8.70 8.04 0.01
C SER A 50 8.44 9.46 0.56
N PRO A 51 9.41 10.39 0.44
CA PRO A 51 9.22 11.79 0.86
C PRO A 51 7.98 12.45 0.24
N ASP A 52 7.78 12.27 -1.07
CA ASP A 52 6.67 12.88 -1.79
C ASP A 52 5.31 12.38 -1.26
N MET A 53 5.19 11.07 -0.99
CA MET A 53 3.96 10.49 -0.44
C MET A 53 3.71 10.95 1.01
N LEU A 54 4.77 11.14 1.80
CA LEU A 54 4.61 11.65 3.16
C LEU A 54 4.18 13.13 3.17
N GLU A 55 4.68 13.93 2.22
CA GLU A 55 4.27 15.33 2.04
C GLU A 55 2.80 15.43 1.57
N GLU A 56 2.37 14.51 0.70
CA GLU A 56 1.01 14.48 0.17
C GLU A 56 -0.04 14.04 1.20
N PHE A 57 0.17 12.90 1.87
CA PHE A 57 -0.84 12.30 2.76
C PHE A 57 -0.67 12.68 4.23
N GLY A 58 0.55 13.03 4.63
CA GLY A 58 0.89 13.36 6.01
C GLY A 58 1.02 12.15 6.94
N CYS A 59 1.56 12.43 8.12
CA CYS A 59 1.71 11.46 9.21
C CYS A 59 0.37 11.06 9.83
N GLY A 60 0.21 9.78 10.19
CA GLY A 60 -1.01 9.25 10.81
C GLY A 60 -2.13 8.96 9.80
N HIS A 61 -1.91 9.24 8.51
CA HIS A 61 -2.87 8.94 7.47
C HIS A 61 -3.07 7.43 7.35
N THR A 62 -4.32 7.00 7.46
CA THR A 62 -4.69 5.59 7.33
C THR A 62 -4.91 5.28 5.86
N VAL A 63 -4.40 4.15 5.39
CA VAL A 63 -4.54 3.67 4.00
C VAL A 63 -5.06 2.24 4.00
N THR A 64 -5.76 1.87 2.94
CA THR A 64 -6.15 0.48 2.70
C THR A 64 -5.24 -0.11 1.63
N VAL A 65 -4.49 -1.15 1.98
CA VAL A 65 -3.61 -1.89 1.07
C VAL A 65 -4.35 -3.11 0.54
N PHE A 66 -4.25 -3.36 -0.75
CA PHE A 66 -4.85 -4.49 -1.45
C PHE A 66 -3.78 -5.38 -2.07
N PHE A 67 -3.97 -6.68 -1.97
CA PHE A 67 -3.15 -7.70 -2.61
C PHE A 67 -4.02 -8.65 -3.45
N GLY A 68 -3.59 -8.91 -4.68
CA GLY A 68 -4.35 -9.72 -5.64
C GLY A 68 -5.32 -8.88 -6.50
N THR A 69 -6.15 -9.56 -7.29
CA THR A 69 -7.13 -8.92 -8.18
C THR A 69 -8.46 -9.67 -8.16
N GLY A 70 -9.55 -8.96 -8.47
CA GLY A 70 -10.90 -9.54 -8.57
C GLY A 70 -11.43 -10.10 -7.25
N ALA A 71 -12.16 -11.21 -7.32
CA ALA A 71 -12.82 -11.82 -6.15
C ALA A 71 -11.85 -12.42 -5.11
N SER A 72 -10.57 -12.53 -5.45
CA SER A 72 -9.52 -13.03 -4.57
C SER A 72 -8.65 -11.93 -3.97
N ALA A 73 -9.02 -10.66 -4.17
CA ALA A 73 -8.30 -9.54 -3.57
C ALA A 73 -8.53 -9.53 -2.05
N THR A 74 -7.43 -9.47 -1.30
CA THR A 74 -7.45 -9.29 0.15
C THR A 74 -7.01 -7.88 0.47
N SER A 75 -7.61 -7.24 1.48
CA SER A 75 -7.21 -5.92 1.92
C SER A 75 -6.83 -5.88 3.39
N ALA A 76 -5.96 -4.94 3.74
CA ALA A 76 -5.55 -4.67 5.10
C ALA A 76 -5.31 -3.17 5.29
N THR A 77 -5.77 -2.64 6.40
CA THR A 77 -5.54 -1.25 6.79
C THR A 77 -4.10 -1.08 7.31
N ALA A 78 -3.48 0.05 7.00
CA ALA A 78 -2.16 0.43 7.47
C ALA A 78 -2.10 1.94 7.73
N THR A 79 -1.09 2.41 8.46
CA THR A 79 -0.92 3.84 8.79
C THR A 79 0.41 4.35 8.27
N ILE A 80 0.42 5.48 7.58
CA ILE A 80 1.64 6.19 7.21
C ILE A 80 2.26 6.78 8.47
N GLY A 81 3.43 6.27 8.86
CA GLY A 81 4.13 6.75 10.06
C GLY A 81 5.64 6.88 9.89
N GLN A 82 6.16 6.58 8.70
CA GLN A 82 7.59 6.58 8.48
C GLN A 82 7.97 7.09 7.09
N LEU A 83 9.06 7.84 7.07
CA LEU A 83 9.77 8.23 5.87
C LEU A 83 10.86 7.20 5.55
N ASP A 84 10.94 6.76 4.31
CA ASP A 84 12.08 6.03 3.79
C ASP A 84 12.59 6.69 2.50
N THR A 85 13.71 7.39 2.61
CA THR A 85 14.35 8.09 1.48
C THR A 85 14.98 7.15 0.44
N GLY A 86 15.04 5.84 0.73
CA GLY A 86 15.42 4.82 -0.23
C GLY A 86 14.27 4.36 -1.13
N ILE A 87 13.03 4.77 -0.84
CA ILE A 87 11.87 4.55 -1.70
C ILE A 87 11.80 5.71 -2.70
N THR A 88 12.08 5.41 -3.97
CA THR A 88 12.15 6.43 -5.04
C THR A 88 10.98 6.39 -6.02
N SER A 89 10.19 5.31 -6.02
CA SER A 89 8.97 5.21 -6.83
C SER A 89 7.76 5.49 -5.96
N LEU A 90 6.86 6.34 -6.47
CA LEU A 90 5.51 6.50 -5.91
C LEU A 90 4.81 5.13 -5.87
N GLY A 91 3.94 4.96 -4.88
CA GLY A 91 3.21 3.71 -4.62
C GLY A 91 4.03 2.58 -3.97
N ASN A 92 5.37 2.65 -3.93
CA ASN A 92 6.17 1.67 -3.18
C ASN A 92 6.12 1.97 -1.68
N ILE A 93 5.93 0.93 -0.88
CA ILE A 93 5.81 1.03 0.58
C ILE A 93 6.62 -0.07 1.25
N LYS A 94 7.06 0.19 2.48
CA LYS A 94 7.61 -0.85 3.37
C LYS A 94 6.73 -1.03 4.59
N GLY A 95 6.60 -2.27 5.06
CA GLY A 95 5.72 -2.58 6.18
C GLY A 95 6.21 -3.73 7.04
N PRO A 96 5.60 -3.94 8.21
CA PRO A 96 5.92 -5.06 9.09
C PRO A 96 5.33 -6.37 8.56
N ILE A 97 5.85 -7.50 9.02
CA ILE A 97 5.37 -8.84 8.61
C ILE A 97 3.87 -9.04 8.85
N ILE A 98 3.31 -8.40 9.88
CA ILE A 98 1.88 -8.50 10.21
C ILE A 98 0.99 -7.97 9.07
N LEU A 99 1.46 -7.00 8.29
CA LEU A 99 0.73 -6.50 7.12
C LEU A 99 0.68 -7.56 6.01
N PHE A 100 1.79 -8.28 5.78
CA PHE A 100 1.81 -9.39 4.81
C PHE A 100 0.85 -10.50 5.24
N THR A 101 0.87 -10.87 6.52
CA THR A 101 -0.05 -11.88 7.06
C THR A 101 -1.51 -11.47 6.93
N ALA A 102 -1.85 -10.20 7.20
CA ALA A 102 -3.20 -9.67 7.03
C ALA A 102 -3.66 -9.70 5.57
N LEU A 103 -2.75 -9.47 4.62
CA LEU A 103 -3.01 -9.56 3.18
C LEU A 103 -3.05 -11.01 2.66
N GLY A 104 -2.79 -12.02 3.50
CA GLY A 104 -2.65 -13.42 3.07
C GLY A 104 -1.44 -13.65 2.16
N ALA A 105 -0.44 -12.78 2.21
CA ALA A 105 0.78 -12.85 1.42
C ALA A 105 1.97 -13.39 2.22
N THR A 106 2.98 -13.92 1.52
CA THR A 106 4.23 -14.38 2.13
C THR A 106 5.28 -13.27 2.03
N GLY A 107 5.81 -12.84 3.18
CA GLY A 107 6.96 -11.91 3.24
C GLY A 107 8.28 -12.58 2.84
N PRO A 108 9.39 -11.82 2.66
CA PRO A 108 9.52 -10.38 2.92
C PRO A 108 9.18 -9.47 1.72
N GLY A 109 8.55 -9.99 0.66
CA GLY A 109 8.34 -9.26 -0.60
C GLY A 109 9.59 -9.19 -1.50
N PRO A 110 9.59 -8.36 -2.55
CA PRO A 110 8.53 -7.42 -2.94
C PRO A 110 7.29 -8.14 -3.47
N ILE A 111 6.10 -7.71 -3.05
CA ILE A 111 4.83 -8.13 -3.64
C ILE A 111 4.14 -6.92 -4.29
N SER A 112 3.48 -7.13 -5.42
CA SER A 112 2.68 -6.08 -6.07
C SER A 112 1.41 -5.80 -5.26
N VAL A 113 1.19 -4.53 -4.94
CA VAL A 113 0.02 -4.07 -4.19
C VAL A 113 -0.57 -2.83 -4.87
N THR A 114 -1.86 -2.63 -4.64
CA THR A 114 -2.49 -1.32 -4.82
C THR A 114 -2.91 -0.82 -3.46
N TRP A 115 -2.91 0.49 -3.24
CA TRP A 115 -3.38 1.05 -1.99
C TRP A 115 -4.06 2.38 -2.23
N GLU A 116 -4.99 2.72 -1.34
CA GLU A 116 -5.77 3.95 -1.42
C GLU A 116 -5.85 4.62 -0.04
N PRO A 117 -5.87 5.96 0.00
CA PRO A 117 -6.14 6.75 1.21
C PRO A 117 -7.58 6.59 1.70
#